data_AF-A0AAN6JYT7-F1
#
_entry.id   AF-A0AAN6JYT7-F1
#
_cell.length_a   1.000
_cell.length_b   1.000
_cell.length_c   1.000
_cell.angle_alpha   90.00
_cell.angle_beta   90.00
_cell.angle_gamma   90.00
#
_symmetry.space_group_name_H-M   'P 1'
#
loop_
_entity.id
_entity.type
_entity.pdbx_description
1 polymer ?
#
loop_
_entity_poly.entity_id
_entity_poly.type
_entity_poly.pdbx_seq_one_letter_code
_entity_poly.pdbx_strand_id
1 'polypeptide(L)'
;MCGIFGYINYLTERDRGYIIKTLVDGLSRLEYRGYDSAGLAVDGDKKNEVFAFKEVGKVAKLKELIATEAPDMDKVFDCHAGIAHTRWATHGPPSRVNCHPHRSDPKWQFAVVHNGIITNYKELKALLEGKGFKFETETDTE
;
A
#
# COMPACT_ATOMS: atom_id res chain seq x y z
N MET A 1 2.92 -13.99 -8.93
CA MET A 1 1.66 -14.14 -8.16
C MET A 1 1.40 -13.04 -7.11
N CYS A 2 2.20 -12.02 -6.79
CA CYS A 2 1.85 -11.01 -5.75
C CYS A 2 1.59 -11.57 -4.32
N GLY A 3 1.63 -10.68 -3.32
CA GLY A 3 1.41 -10.99 -1.91
C GLY A 3 0.63 -9.88 -1.22
N ILE A 4 -0.39 -10.24 -0.43
CA ILE A 4 -1.13 -9.32 0.43
C ILE A 4 -0.83 -9.69 1.88
N PHE A 5 -0.56 -8.68 2.70
CA PHE A 5 -0.47 -8.83 4.15
C PHE A 5 -1.14 -7.65 4.83
N GLY A 6 -1.82 -7.91 5.94
CA GLY A 6 -2.42 -6.88 6.77
C GLY A 6 -2.18 -7.19 8.24
N TYR A 7 -2.01 -6.15 9.05
CA TYR A 7 -1.87 -6.25 10.49
C TYR A 7 -2.87 -5.32 11.16
N ILE A 8 -3.62 -5.85 12.11
CA ILE A 8 -4.59 -5.09 12.90
C ILE A 8 -4.29 -5.36 14.37
N ASN A 9 -4.10 -4.30 15.14
CA ASN A 9 -4.16 -4.36 16.60
C ASN A 9 -5.43 -3.65 17.06
N TYR A 10 -6.11 -4.25 18.04
CA TYR A 10 -7.38 -3.76 18.58
C TYR A 10 -7.33 -3.90 20.10
N LEU A 11 -7.49 -2.77 20.80
CA LEU A 11 -7.34 -2.68 22.26
C LEU A 11 -6.01 -3.28 22.72
N THR A 12 -4.95 -2.98 21.97
CA THR A 12 -3.59 -3.45 22.22
C THR A 12 -2.62 -2.40 21.70
N GLU A 13 -1.99 -1.70 22.64
CA GLU A 13 -1.02 -0.65 22.33
C GLU A 13 0.16 -1.19 21.54
N ARG A 14 0.41 -0.57 20.38
CA ARG A 14 1.59 -0.80 19.54
C ARG A 14 2.12 0.52 19.03
N ASP A 15 3.43 0.70 19.09
CA ASP A 15 4.10 1.81 18.42
C ASP A 15 4.14 1.60 16.90
N ARG A 16 4.28 2.70 16.16
CA ARG A 16 4.36 2.69 14.69
C ARG A 16 5.52 1.82 14.20
N GLY A 17 6.66 1.85 14.89
CA GLY A 17 7.84 1.05 14.56
C GLY A 17 7.53 -0.45 14.53
N TYR A 18 6.84 -0.96 15.55
CA TYR A 18 6.38 -2.34 15.63
C TYR A 18 5.43 -2.69 14.48
N ILE A 19 4.46 -1.82 14.20
CA ILE A 19 3.46 -2.01 13.14
C ILE A 19 4.15 -2.11 11.78
N ILE A 20 4.99 -1.12 11.43
CA ILE A 20 5.73 -1.08 10.16
C ILE A 20 6.63 -2.31 10.03
N LYS A 21 7.38 -2.65 11.10
CA LYS A 21 8.24 -3.85 11.10
C LYS A 21 7.43 -5.11 10.83
N THR A 22 6.26 -5.26 11.45
CA THR A 22 5.38 -6.42 11.27
C THR A 22 4.89 -6.54 9.83
N LEU A 23 4.47 -5.42 9.23
CA LEU A 23 4.05 -5.38 7.82
C LEU A 23 5.19 -5.77 6.88
N VAL A 24 6.37 -5.20 7.08
CA VAL A 24 7.56 -5.45 6.26
C VAL A 24 8.08 -6.89 6.39
N ASP A 25 8.05 -7.45 7.60
CA ASP A 25 8.41 -8.86 7.84
C ASP A 25 7.38 -9.79 7.17
N GLY A 26 6.09 -9.43 7.21
CA GLY A 26 5.03 -10.09 6.46
C GLY A 26 5.29 -10.11 4.96
N LEU A 27 5.64 -8.96 4.37
CA LEU A 27 6.01 -8.87 2.96
C LEU A 27 7.24 -9.68 2.60
N SER A 28 8.25 -9.69 3.47
CA SER A 28 9.48 -10.46 3.26
C SER A 28 9.20 -11.96 3.12
N ARG A 29 8.18 -12.49 3.81
CA ARG A 29 7.70 -13.88 3.67
C ARG A 29 6.93 -14.14 2.39
N LEU A 30 6.42 -13.10 1.73
CA LEU A 30 5.62 -13.18 0.51
C LEU A 30 6.41 -12.78 -0.75
N GLU A 31 7.65 -12.32 -0.61
CA GLU A 31 8.47 -11.79 -1.71
C GLU A 31 8.68 -12.80 -2.85
N TYR A 32 8.72 -14.11 -2.54
CA TYR A 32 8.79 -15.15 -3.57
C TYR A 32 7.59 -15.16 -4.53
N ARG A 33 6.47 -14.54 -4.16
CA ARG A 33 5.28 -14.44 -5.02
C ARG A 33 5.32 -13.24 -5.94
N GLY A 34 6.04 -12.17 -5.61
CA GLY A 34 6.09 -10.92 -6.38
C GLY A 34 7.18 -9.99 -5.86
N TYR A 35 7.96 -9.42 -6.77
CA TYR A 35 9.19 -8.67 -6.43
C TYR A 35 9.48 -7.49 -7.37
N ASP A 36 8.53 -7.13 -8.24
CA ASP A 36 8.70 -5.96 -9.12
C ASP A 36 8.53 -4.65 -8.36
N SER A 37 7.72 -4.67 -7.31
CA SER A 37 7.50 -3.54 -6.40
C SER A 37 6.87 -4.00 -5.08
N ALA A 38 6.98 -3.15 -4.06
CA ALA A 38 6.34 -3.35 -2.78
C ALA A 38 5.87 -2.02 -2.18
N GLY A 39 4.85 -2.08 -1.34
CA GLY A 39 4.40 -0.91 -0.60
C GLY A 39 3.53 -1.26 0.59
N LEU A 40 3.34 -0.29 1.48
CA LEU A 40 2.46 -0.38 2.64
C LEU A 40 1.83 0.97 2.96
N ALA A 41 0.71 0.93 3.68
CA ALA A 41 0.04 2.11 4.21
C ALA A 41 -0.29 1.92 5.69
N VAL A 42 -0.09 2.98 6.47
CA VAL A 42 -0.37 3.07 7.92
C VAL A 42 -0.90 4.47 8.25
N ASP A 43 -1.61 4.60 9.36
CA ASP A 43 -2.01 5.91 9.88
C ASP A 43 -0.81 6.85 10.16
N GLY A 44 -0.97 8.09 9.71
CA GLY A 44 -0.03 9.20 9.89
C GLY A 44 -0.11 9.86 11.26
N ASP A 45 0.44 11.07 11.38
CA ASP A 45 0.55 11.78 12.65
C ASP A 45 -0.76 12.45 13.05
N LYS A 46 -1.55 12.86 12.06
CA LYS A 46 -2.86 13.47 12.25
C LYS A 46 -3.98 12.47 12.01
N LYS A 47 -5.15 12.76 12.56
CA LYS A 47 -6.36 11.98 12.28
C LYS A 47 -6.66 12.00 10.78
N ASN A 48 -6.97 10.84 10.21
CA ASN A 48 -7.23 10.62 8.78
C ASN A 48 -6.04 10.91 7.85
N GLU A 49 -4.83 11.09 8.39
CA GLU A 49 -3.62 11.11 7.59
C GLU A 49 -3.14 9.68 7.36
N VAL A 50 -2.65 9.40 6.16
CA VAL A 50 -2.08 8.10 5.80
C VAL A 50 -0.65 8.30 5.35
N PHE A 51 0.27 7.56 5.95
CA PHE A 51 1.62 7.39 5.43
C PHE A 51 1.65 6.17 4.54
N ALA A 52 1.99 6.39 3.27
CA ALA A 52 2.08 5.34 2.27
C ALA A 52 3.48 5.31 1.68
N PHE A 53 4.18 4.20 1.88
CA PHE A 53 5.52 3.98 1.37
C PHE A 53 5.42 3.00 0.21
N LYS A 54 5.91 3.40 -0.96
CA LYS A 54 5.79 2.62 -2.20
C LYS A 54 7.10 2.69 -2.98
N GLU A 55 7.65 1.54 -3.33
CA GLU A 55 8.93 1.48 -4.03
C GLU A 55 9.00 0.37 -5.08
N VAL A 56 9.71 0.66 -6.18
CA VAL A 56 10.00 -0.31 -7.23
C VAL A 56 11.15 -1.22 -6.80
N GLY A 57 10.96 -2.53 -7.00
CA GLY A 57 11.89 -3.59 -6.65
C GLY A 57 11.47 -4.37 -5.41
N LYS A 58 12.47 -5.03 -4.82
CA LYS A 58 12.31 -5.93 -3.67
C LYS A 58 11.95 -5.19 -2.38
N VAL A 59 11.47 -5.92 -1.38
CA VAL A 59 11.10 -5.41 -0.05
C VAL A 59 12.27 -4.70 0.64
N ALA A 60 13.51 -5.06 0.31
CA ALA A 60 14.71 -4.36 0.79
C ALA A 60 14.71 -2.86 0.42
N LYS A 61 14.30 -2.50 -0.80
CA LYS A 61 14.24 -1.09 -1.21
C LYS A 61 13.13 -0.32 -0.48
N LEU A 62 12.01 -0.99 -0.20
CA LEU A 62 10.95 -0.41 0.64
C LEU A 62 11.46 -0.12 2.07
N LYS A 63 12.28 -1.02 2.65
CA LYS A 63 12.93 -0.79 3.95
C LYS A 63 13.84 0.45 3.92
N GLU A 64 14.65 0.59 2.88
CA GLU A 64 15.54 1.74 2.68
C GLU A 64 14.75 3.05 2.54
N LEU A 65 13.63 3.02 1.80
CA LEU A 65 12.73 4.17 1.66
C LEU A 65 12.16 4.60 3.02
N ILE A 66 11.62 3.66 3.80
CA ILE A 66 11.04 3.95 5.13
C ILE A 66 12.12 4.53 6.06
N ALA A 67 13.33 3.99 6.03
CA ALA A 67 14.45 4.50 6.83
C ALA A 67 14.86 5.92 6.40
N THR A 68 14.74 6.24 5.10
CA THR A 68 15.07 7.56 4.56
C THR A 68 14.00 8.61 4.86
N GLU A 69 12.72 8.24 4.74
CA GLU A 69 11.60 9.14 5.08
C GLU A 69 11.45 9.36 6.60
N ALA A 70 11.97 8.43 7.41
CA ALA A 70 12.11 8.54 8.86
C ALA A 70 10.81 9.02 9.57
N PRO A 71 9.68 8.30 9.42
CA PRO A 71 8.46 8.63 10.16
C PRO A 71 8.69 8.50 11.67
N ASP A 72 7.89 9.20 12.48
CA ASP A 72 7.90 9.03 13.94
C ASP A 72 7.54 7.58 14.31
N MET A 73 8.53 6.81 14.76
CA MET A 73 8.38 5.39 15.07
C MET A 73 7.75 5.16 16.45
N ASP A 74 7.79 6.14 17.33
CA ASP A 74 7.40 6.00 18.75
C ASP A 74 5.93 6.33 18.98
N LYS A 75 5.23 6.86 17.97
CA LYS A 75 3.79 7.11 18.05
C LYS A 75 3.02 5.82 18.35
N VAL A 76 2.28 5.82 19.46
CA VAL A 76 1.50 4.67 19.94
C VAL A 76 0.06 4.70 19.42
N PHE A 77 -0.43 3.53 19.05
CA PHE A 77 -1.81 3.28 18.64
C PHE A 77 -2.42 2.17 19.50
N ASP A 78 -3.53 2.44 20.17
CA ASP A 78 -4.32 1.41 20.86
C ASP A 78 -5.10 0.52 19.86
N CYS A 79 -5.59 1.14 18.79
CA CYS A 79 -6.23 0.48 17.66
C CYS A 79 -5.61 0.99 16.36
N HIS A 80 -5.24 0.09 15.45
CA HIS A 80 -4.67 0.43 14.15
C HIS A 80 -4.91 -0.68 13.12
N ALA A 81 -5.01 -0.31 11.85
CA ALA A 81 -5.03 -1.23 10.73
C ALA A 81 -4.01 -0.80 9.66
N GLY A 82 -3.03 -1.65 9.41
CA GLY A 82 -2.03 -1.47 8.36
C GLY A 82 -2.17 -2.51 7.26
N ILE A 83 -1.92 -2.10 6.02
CA ILE A 83 -1.95 -2.98 4.84
C ILE A 83 -0.65 -2.88 4.07
N ALA A 84 -0.25 -3.99 3.46
CA ALA A 84 0.99 -4.11 2.72
C ALA A 84 0.82 -5.04 1.51
N HIS A 85 1.59 -4.79 0.46
CA HIS A 85 1.54 -5.54 -0.79
C HIS A 85 2.92 -5.74 -1.41
N THR A 86 3.14 -6.92 -1.99
CA THR A 86 4.18 -7.15 -3.00
C THR A 86 3.53 -7.43 -4.35
N ARG A 87 4.04 -6.80 -5.41
CA ARG A 87 3.43 -6.82 -6.73
C ARG A 87 4.30 -7.55 -7.74
N TRP A 88 3.62 -8.33 -8.58
CA TRP A 88 4.09 -8.82 -9.87
C TRP A 88 3.26 -8.10 -10.93
N ALA A 89 3.89 -7.26 -11.75
CA ALA A 89 3.16 -6.36 -12.65
C ALA A 89 2.45 -7.12 -13.77
N THR A 90 1.16 -6.84 -13.97
CA THR A 90 0.33 -7.35 -15.08
C THR A 90 -0.11 -6.20 -15.99
N HIS A 91 -0.81 -5.21 -15.44
CA HIS A 91 -1.19 -3.96 -16.11
C HIS A 91 -0.35 -2.78 -15.61
N GLY A 92 0.18 -1.96 -16.51
CA GLY A 92 1.04 -0.83 -16.16
C GLY A 92 2.45 -1.28 -15.72
N PRO A 93 3.52 -0.60 -16.20
CA PRO A 93 4.88 -0.98 -15.87
C PRO A 93 5.14 -0.80 -14.36
N PRO A 94 6.14 -1.51 -13.79
CA PRO A 94 6.62 -1.24 -12.45
C PRO A 94 7.04 0.23 -12.30
N SER A 95 6.28 0.99 -11.50
CA SER A 95 6.52 2.40 -11.19
C SER A 95 6.00 2.67 -9.78
N ARG A 96 6.55 3.66 -9.06
CA ARG A 96 6.07 4.02 -7.71
C ARG A 96 4.56 4.32 -7.68
N VAL A 97 4.04 4.89 -8.76
CA VAL A 97 2.62 5.26 -8.89
C VAL A 97 1.75 4.01 -9.04
N ASN A 98 2.17 3.03 -9.85
CA ASN A 98 1.47 1.74 -10.05
C ASN A 98 1.68 0.73 -8.91
N CYS A 99 2.50 1.06 -7.91
CA CYS A 99 2.64 0.24 -6.70
C CYS A 99 1.36 0.35 -5.87
N HIS A 100 0.99 -0.77 -5.27
CA HIS A 100 -0.04 -0.80 -4.23
C HIS A 100 0.57 -0.34 -2.89
N PRO A 101 -0.24 0.17 -1.93
CA PRO A 101 -1.68 0.38 -2.02
C PRO A 101 -2.11 1.50 -2.99
N HIS A 102 -3.28 1.34 -3.60
CA HIS A 102 -3.97 2.39 -4.36
C HIS A 102 -4.87 3.20 -3.43
N ARG A 103 -5.09 4.46 -3.77
CA ARG A 103 -5.93 5.41 -3.02
C ARG A 103 -7.11 5.86 -3.86
N SER A 104 -8.25 6.13 -3.22
CA SER A 104 -9.44 6.67 -3.91
C SER A 104 -9.28 8.11 -4.38
N ASP A 105 -8.49 8.91 -3.66
CA ASP A 105 -8.38 10.34 -3.84
C ASP A 105 -7.10 10.88 -3.16
N PRO A 106 -6.69 12.14 -3.42
CA PRO A 106 -5.49 12.71 -2.84
C PRO A 106 -5.43 12.74 -1.31
N LYS A 107 -6.58 12.66 -0.62
CA LYS A 107 -6.68 12.63 0.85
C LYS A 107 -6.68 11.21 1.43
N TRP A 108 -6.52 10.17 0.61
CA TRP A 108 -6.46 8.78 1.06
C TRP A 108 -7.71 8.35 1.85
N GLN A 109 -8.91 8.74 1.43
CA GLN A 109 -10.14 8.34 2.15
C GLN A 109 -10.33 6.82 2.17
N PHE A 110 -9.95 6.16 1.08
CA PHE A 110 -9.89 4.70 0.98
C PHE A 110 -8.54 4.27 0.42
N ALA A 111 -8.02 3.15 0.93
CA ALA A 111 -6.82 2.49 0.44
C ALA A 111 -7.11 1.01 0.17
N VAL A 112 -6.55 0.47 -0.92
CA VAL A 112 -6.79 -0.92 -1.32
C VAL A 112 -5.52 -1.59 -1.83
N VAL A 113 -5.41 -2.89 -1.55
CA VAL A 113 -4.43 -3.81 -2.15
C VAL A 113 -5.19 -4.95 -2.81
N HIS A 114 -4.72 -5.41 -3.96
CA HIS A 114 -5.43 -6.39 -4.78
C HIS A 114 -4.47 -7.44 -5.36
N ASN A 115 -4.89 -8.70 -5.35
CA ASN A 115 -4.26 -9.81 -6.04
C ASN A 115 -5.29 -10.42 -6.98
N GLY A 116 -5.15 -10.18 -8.28
CA GLY A 116 -6.11 -10.62 -9.28
C GLY A 116 -6.07 -9.72 -10.49
N ILE A 117 -7.11 -9.83 -11.32
CA ILE A 117 -7.33 -8.96 -12.48
C ILE A 117 -8.80 -8.56 -12.49
N ILE A 118 -9.08 -7.26 -12.57
CA ILE A 118 -10.42 -6.72 -12.81
C ILE A 118 -10.64 -6.66 -14.33
N THR A 119 -11.31 -7.66 -14.88
CA THR A 119 -11.40 -7.86 -16.34
C THR A 119 -12.18 -6.76 -17.08
N ASN A 120 -13.00 -6.00 -16.37
CA ASN A 120 -13.83 -4.91 -16.90
C ASN A 120 -13.42 -3.52 -16.34
N TYR A 121 -12.15 -3.35 -15.95
CA TYR A 121 -11.69 -2.09 -15.36
C TYR A 121 -11.80 -0.90 -16.32
N LYS A 122 -11.75 -1.13 -17.65
CA LYS A 122 -11.89 -0.06 -18.65
C LYS A 122 -13.28 0.57 -18.63
N GLU A 123 -14.31 -0.26 -18.54
CA GLU A 123 -15.71 0.17 -18.43
C GLU A 123 -15.94 0.89 -17.10
N LEU A 124 -15.38 0.38 -16.01
CA LEU A 124 -15.45 1.02 -14.68
C LEU A 124 -14.72 2.37 -14.65
N LYS A 125 -13.53 2.44 -15.24
CA LYS A 125 -12.74 3.68 -15.35
C LYS A 125 -13.50 4.74 -16.13
N ALA A 126 -14.03 4.40 -17.31
CA ALA A 126 -14.84 5.33 -18.11
C ALA A 126 -16.09 5.82 -17.37
N LEU A 127 -16.77 4.93 -16.63
CA LEU A 127 -17.94 5.30 -15.80
C LEU A 127 -17.56 6.29 -14.69
N LEU A 128 -16.44 6.06 -14.01
CA LEU A 128 -15.97 6.89 -12.90
C LEU A 128 -15.40 8.24 -13.39
N GLU A 129 -14.67 8.25 -14.51
CA GLU A 129 -14.24 9.48 -15.19
C GLU A 129 -15.46 10.33 -15.61
N GLY A 130 -16.51 9.69 -16.12
CA GLY A 130 -17.79 10.35 -16.42
C GLY A 130 -18.50 10.96 -15.19
N LYS A 131 -18.16 10.49 -13.98
CA LYS A 131 -18.62 11.05 -12.70
C LYS A 131 -17.64 12.07 -12.09
N GLY A 132 -16.54 12.39 -12.78
CA GLY A 132 -15.55 13.38 -12.35
C GLY A 132 -14.41 12.83 -11.49
N PHE A 133 -14.28 11.51 -11.34
CA PHE A 133 -13.11 10.91 -10.70
C PHE A 133 -11.89 11.03 -11.63
N LYS A 134 -10.71 11.22 -11.03
CA LYS A 134 -9.43 11.31 -11.76
C LYS A 134 -8.58 10.13 -11.35
N PHE A 135 -8.01 9.45 -12.34
CA PHE A 135 -7.09 8.33 -12.16
C PHE A 135 -5.64 8.80 -12.32
N GLU A 136 -4.74 8.26 -11.52
CA GLU A 136 -3.31 8.58 -11.53
C GLU A 136 -2.44 7.41 -12.02
N THR A 137 -2.99 6.20 -12.12
CA THR A 137 -2.28 4.96 -12.44
C THR A 137 -2.79 4.30 -13.73
N GLU A 138 -2.01 3.31 -14.19
CA GLU A 138 -2.34 2.46 -15.33
C GLU A 138 -2.80 1.06 -14.90
N THR A 139 -3.15 0.90 -13.62
CA THR A 139 -3.55 -0.39 -13.05
C THR A 139 -5.05 -0.58 -13.10
N ASP A 140 -5.48 -1.83 -13.11
CA ASP A 140 -6.89 -2.23 -12.98
C ASP A 140 -7.41 -2.18 -11.53
N THR A 141 -6.52 -1.89 -10.56
CA THR A 141 -6.85 -1.86 -9.14
C THR A 141 -7.33 -0.50 -8.65
N GLU A 142 -6.83 0.57 -9.27
CA GLU A 142 -7.36 1.93 -9.07
C GLU A 142 -8.71 2.10 -9.77
#